data_AF-A0A3B0TQA5-F1
#
_entry.id   AF-A0A3B0TQA5-F1
#
_cell.length_a   1.000
_cell.length_b   1.000
_cell.length_c   1.000
_cell.angle_alpha   90.00
_cell.angle_beta   90.00
_cell.angle_gamma   90.00
#
_symmetry.space_group_name_H-M   'P 1'
#
loop_
_entity.id
_entity.type
_entity.pdbx_description
1 polymer ?
#
loop_
_entity_poly.entity_id
_entity_poly.type
_entity_poly.pdbx_seq_one_letter_code
_entity_poly.pdbx_strand_id
1 'polypeptide(L)'
;MAFISRRLFLARTTATLVAVVGGLYPGTALYAHERKPKVHHVEIRGFKFSPDSIEVIQGDTIVWTNFDIAPHTATASDNSWDTG
;
A
#
# COMPACT_ATOMS: atom_id res chain seq x y z
N MET A 1 -37.98 -2.39 -8.86
CA MET A 1 -38.13 -1.75 -7.54
C MET A 1 -36.74 -1.45 -6.98
N ALA A 2 -36.29 -0.18 -7.03
CA ALA A 2 -35.05 0.25 -6.42
C ALA A 2 -35.35 0.91 -5.08
N PHE A 3 -34.79 0.37 -4.00
CA PHE A 3 -34.92 0.94 -2.66
C PHE A 3 -33.75 1.89 -2.40
N ILE A 4 -34.09 3.14 -2.08
CA ILE A 4 -33.18 4.09 -1.43
C ILE A 4 -33.35 3.91 0.07
N SER A 5 -32.26 3.73 0.81
CA SER A 5 -32.22 4.03 2.25
C SER A 5 -30.98 4.87 2.59
N ARG A 6 -31.29 6.13 2.92
CA ARG A 6 -30.43 7.22 3.34
C ARG A 6 -29.91 7.00 4.77
N ARG A 7 -28.59 7.07 4.99
CA ARG A 7 -27.94 7.55 6.23
C ARG A 7 -26.58 8.15 5.85
N LEU A 8 -26.51 9.34 5.27
CA LEU A 8 -26.26 10.61 5.96
C LEU A 8 -25.40 10.46 7.25
N PHE A 9 -24.08 10.47 7.09
CA PHE A 9 -23.17 10.99 8.11
C PHE A 9 -22.56 12.31 7.61
N LEU A 10 -22.53 13.26 8.53
CA LEU A 10 -22.44 14.70 8.34
C LEU A 10 -21.23 15.17 7.53
N ALA A 11 -21.50 16.05 6.56
CA ALA A 11 -20.60 17.11 6.20
C ALA A 11 -20.39 18.04 7.41
N ARG A 12 -19.14 18.29 7.79
CA ARG A 12 -18.65 19.54 8.42
C ARG A 12 -17.15 19.45 8.70
N THR A 13 -16.37 19.99 7.78
CA THR A 13 -15.26 20.89 8.09
C THR A 13 -15.16 21.86 6.93
N THR A 14 -15.63 23.08 7.15
CA THR A 14 -15.28 24.22 6.31
C THR A 14 -13.78 24.43 6.46
N ALA A 15 -12.99 24.05 5.45
CA ALA A 15 -11.62 24.52 5.36
C ALA A 15 -11.68 26.00 4.98
N THR A 16 -11.44 26.86 5.95
CA THR A 16 -11.22 28.30 5.74
C THR A 16 -10.04 28.48 4.81
N LEU A 17 -10.31 29.00 3.61
CA LEU A 17 -9.30 29.41 2.64
C LEU A 17 -8.60 30.65 3.20
N VAL A 18 -7.39 30.52 3.72
CA VAL A 18 -6.49 31.66 3.95
C VAL A 18 -5.51 31.69 2.79
N ALA A 19 -5.86 32.44 1.75
CA ALA A 19 -4.91 32.91 0.76
C ALA A 19 -4.25 34.18 1.33
N VAL A 20 -3.02 34.07 1.81
CA VAL A 20 -2.14 35.23 2.02
C VAL A 20 -0.90 35.06 1.16
N VAL A 21 -0.87 35.90 0.15
CA VAL A 21 0.20 36.28 -0.79
C VAL A 21 1.62 35.92 -0.34
N GLY A 22 2.28 35.10 -1.14
CA GLY A 22 3.70 34.78 -1.07
C GLY A 22 4.19 34.18 -2.39
N GLY A 23 3.93 34.87 -3.51
CA GLY A 23 4.51 34.50 -4.78
C GLY A 23 6.01 34.79 -4.78
N LEU A 24 6.85 33.77 -4.57
CA LEU A 24 8.22 33.70 -5.11
C LEU A 24 8.87 32.30 -4.95
N TYR A 25 8.19 31.21 -5.28
CA TYR A 25 8.85 29.92 -5.55
C TYR A 25 8.14 29.18 -6.69
N PRO A 26 8.50 29.41 -7.96
CA PRO A 26 8.12 28.52 -9.05
C PRO A 26 9.05 27.30 -9.01
N GLY A 27 8.52 26.18 -8.52
CA GLY A 27 9.24 24.91 -8.39
C GLY A 27 9.49 24.64 -6.91
N THR A 28 8.74 23.78 -6.25
CA THR A 28 8.42 22.42 -6.66
C THR A 28 7.07 21.98 -6.08
N ALA A 29 5.98 22.16 -6.82
CA ALA A 29 4.96 21.13 -6.83
C ALA A 29 5.60 19.91 -7.53
N LEU A 30 6.57 19.28 -6.86
CA LEU A 30 7.06 17.97 -7.24
C LEU A 30 5.85 17.09 -7.11
N TYR A 31 5.24 16.86 -8.27
CA TYR A 31 4.27 15.82 -8.56
C TYR A 31 4.22 14.84 -7.41
N ALA A 32 3.16 14.92 -6.59
CA ALA A 32 2.71 13.76 -5.84
C ALA A 32 2.42 12.72 -6.92
N HIS A 33 3.45 11.97 -7.32
CA HIS A 33 3.31 10.90 -8.25
C HIS A 33 2.51 9.87 -7.47
N GLU A 34 1.21 9.83 -7.74
CA GLU A 34 0.31 8.82 -7.22
C GLU A 34 0.82 7.47 -7.72
N ARG A 35 1.76 6.90 -6.96
CA ARG A 35 2.30 5.57 -7.21
C ARG A 35 1.15 4.63 -6.93
N LYS A 36 0.66 3.99 -7.99
CA LYS A 36 -0.30 2.91 -7.87
C LYS A 36 0.36 1.77 -7.07
N PRO A 37 -0.37 1.13 -6.15
CA PRO A 37 0.08 -0.10 -5.51
C PRO A 37 0.64 -1.10 -6.52
N LYS A 38 1.72 -1.77 -6.13
CA LYS A 38 2.38 -2.81 -6.92
C LYS A 38 2.16 -4.17 -6.30
N VAL A 39 2.24 -5.19 -7.16
CA VAL A 39 2.30 -6.59 -6.73
C VAL A 39 3.74 -7.05 -6.87
N HIS A 40 4.32 -7.56 -5.79
CA HIS A 40 5.67 -8.12 -5.72
C HIS A 40 5.57 -9.64 -5.64
N HIS A 41 6.30 -10.35 -6.49
CA HIS A 41 6.29 -11.81 -6.53
C HIS A 41 7.58 -12.33 -5.91
N VAL A 42 7.46 -13.21 -4.92
CA VAL A 42 8.59 -13.86 -4.23
C VAL A 42 8.45 -15.36 -4.39
N GLU A 43 9.45 -15.99 -5.00
CA GLU A 43 9.50 -17.44 -5.13
C GLU A 43 10.20 -18.05 -3.91
N ILE A 44 9.78 -19.25 -3.51
CA ILE A 44 10.49 -20.10 -2.56
C ILE A 44 10.97 -21.33 -3.33
N ARG A 45 12.30 -21.46 -3.50
CA ARG A 45 12.93 -22.60 -4.19
C ARG A 45 14.26 -22.95 -3.54
N GLY A 46 14.50 -24.23 -3.31
CA GLY A 46 15.73 -24.71 -2.68
C GLY A 46 15.95 -24.09 -1.31
N PHE A 47 14.88 -23.94 -0.51
CA PHE A 47 14.90 -23.33 0.83
C PHE A 47 15.35 -21.86 0.84
N LYS A 48 15.11 -21.12 -0.25
CA LYS A 48 15.47 -19.70 -0.36
C LYS A 48 14.32 -18.89 -0.93
N PHE A 49 14.15 -17.67 -0.42
CA PHE A 49 13.36 -16.64 -1.07
C PHE A 49 14.13 -16.05 -2.26
N SER A 50 13.44 -15.79 -3.36
CA SER A 50 13.98 -15.11 -4.53
C SER A 50 12.95 -14.14 -5.12
N PRO A 51 13.24 -12.83 -5.17
CA PRO A 51 14.41 -12.16 -4.56
C PRO A 51 14.44 -12.35 -3.03
N ASP A 52 15.62 -12.26 -2.43
CA ASP A 52 15.82 -12.36 -0.98
C ASP A 52 15.46 -11.07 -0.22
N SER A 53 15.38 -9.96 -0.96
CA SER A 53 15.09 -8.63 -0.48
C SER A 53 14.28 -7.85 -1.51
N ILE A 54 13.27 -7.15 -1.04
CA ILE A 54 12.44 -6.24 -1.84
C ILE A 54 12.17 -4.97 -1.04
N GLU A 55 12.04 -3.85 -1.73
CA GLU A 55 11.52 -2.61 -1.16
C GLU A 55 10.03 -2.53 -1.48
N VAL A 56 9.22 -2.38 -0.43
CA VAL A 56 7.76 -2.23 -0.55
C VAL A 56 7.32 -0.94 0.11
N ILE A 57 6.20 -0.40 -0.35
CA ILE A 57 5.54 0.73 0.29
C ILE A 57 4.13 0.35 0.75
N GLN A 58 3.55 1.18 1.62
CA GLN A 58 2.19 0.96 2.08
C GLN A 58 1.22 0.88 0.89
N GLY A 59 0.39 -0.17 0.91
CA GLY A 59 -0.60 -0.44 -0.13
C GLY A 59 -0.18 -1.49 -1.16
N ASP A 60 1.12 -1.80 -1.27
CA ASP A 60 1.60 -2.90 -2.10
C ASP A 60 1.09 -4.27 -1.62
N THR A 61 1.04 -5.23 -2.54
CA THR A 61 0.73 -6.64 -2.27
C THR A 61 1.98 -7.48 -2.50
N ILE A 62 2.26 -8.43 -1.61
CA ILE A 62 3.31 -9.43 -1.82
C ILE A 62 2.63 -10.79 -2.05
N VAL A 63 3.10 -11.52 -3.06
CA VAL A 63 2.65 -12.87 -3.40
C VAL A 63 3.84 -13.82 -3.26
N TRP A 64 3.76 -14.71 -2.28
CA TRP A 64 4.71 -15.80 -2.12
C TRP A 64 4.24 -17.04 -2.88
N THR A 65 5.13 -17.64 -3.67
CA THR A 65 4.87 -18.91 -4.38
C THR A 65 5.87 -19.96 -3.95
N ASN A 66 5.38 -21.04 -3.33
CA ASN A 66 6.21 -22.18 -2.97
C ASN A 66 6.38 -23.12 -4.16
N PHE A 67 7.62 -23.28 -4.64
CA PHE A 67 7.98 -24.24 -5.69
C PHE A 67 8.67 -25.51 -5.15
N ASP A 68 8.88 -25.60 -3.84
CA ASP A 68 9.44 -26.78 -3.18
C ASP A 68 8.31 -27.73 -2.74
N ILE A 69 8.65 -29.01 -2.55
CA ILE A 69 7.73 -30.01 -1.97
C ILE A 69 7.60 -29.78 -0.46
N ALA A 70 8.64 -29.25 0.17
CA ALA A 70 8.62 -28.92 1.58
C ALA A 70 7.60 -27.79 1.84
N PRO A 71 6.82 -27.86 2.92
CA PRO A 71 5.97 -26.75 3.34
C PRO A 71 6.85 -25.57 3.78
N HIS A 72 6.40 -24.37 3.45
CA HIS A 72 7.08 -23.12 3.79
C HIS A 72 6.07 -22.06 4.20
N THR A 73 6.53 -21.14 5.03
CA THR A 73 5.77 -19.98 5.51
C THR A 73 6.52 -18.71 5.12
N ALA A 74 5.80 -17.59 5.05
CA ALA A 74 6.37 -16.28 5.26
C ALA A 74 5.86 -15.77 6.60
N THR A 75 6.79 -15.38 7.48
CA THR A 75 6.50 -14.98 8.85
C THR A 75 7.20 -13.66 9.12
N ALA A 76 6.47 -12.68 9.65
CA ALA A 76 7.10 -11.44 10.08
C ALA A 76 8.02 -11.67 11.29
N SER A 77 9.17 -11.00 11.29
CA SER A 77 10.15 -11.11 12.38
C SER A 77 9.62 -10.61 13.73
N ASP A 78 8.62 -9.74 13.73
CA ASP A 78 7.93 -9.25 14.92
C ASP A 78 6.68 -10.07 15.29
N ASN A 79 6.41 -11.16 14.55
CA ASN A 79 5.24 -12.04 14.71
C ASN A 79 3.88 -11.36 14.50
N SER A 80 3.83 -10.21 13.81
CA SER A 80 2.57 -9.52 13.51
C SER A 80 1.69 -10.28 12.50
N TRP A 81 2.28 -11.16 11.70
CA TRP A 81 1.59 -12.00 10.72
C TRP A 81 2.39 -13.25 10.33
N ASP A 82 1.66 -14.23 9.81
CA ASP A 82 2.15 -15.50 9.28
C ASP A 82 1.20 -15.97 8.16
N THR A 83 1.72 -16.63 7.12
CA THR A 83 0.92 -17.11 5.97
C THR A 83 0.39 -18.55 6.09
N GLY A 84 0.74 -19.29 7.14
CA GLY A 84 0.29 -20.66 7.39
C GLY A 84 1.27 -21.47 8.22
#